data_AF-A0A963V3S1-F1
#
_entry.id   AF-A0A963V3S1-F1
#
_cell.length_a   1.000
_cell.length_b   1.000
_cell.length_c   1.000
_cell.angle_alpha   90.00
_cell.angle_beta   90.00
_cell.angle_gamma   90.00
#
_symmetry.space_group_name_H-M   'P 1'
#
loop_
_entity.id
_entity.type
_entity.pdbx_description
1 polymer ?
#
loop_
_entity_poly.entity_id
_entity_poly.type
_entity_poly.pdbx_seq_one_letter_code
_entity_poly.pdbx_strand_id
1 'polypeptide(L)'
;HMFVFYFGILADLTPPVALACFAAAPIAKENGLKISMEAIKVAAAGFVIPFMAVYTPTLMLQDGGPLAEAFGFWPAVAYIVTKTAIAIGLWGAAVIGWLGHPLGWPLRALAATAAITLIAALPLTDEIGLALAVAFAALVWRRRAALAT
;
A
#
# COMPACT_ATOMS: atom_id res chain seq x y z
N HIS A 1 -20.14 6.27 0.33
CA HIS A 1 -20.26 5.85 -1.09
C HIS A 1 -18.94 5.32 -1.65
N MET A 2 -17.86 6.12 -1.70
CA MET A 2 -16.57 5.69 -2.27
C MET A 2 -15.97 4.44 -1.63
N PHE A 3 -16.18 4.22 -0.33
CA PHE A 3 -15.75 3.00 0.36
C PHE A 3 -16.32 1.72 -0.28
N VAL A 4 -17.65 1.65 -0.43
CA VAL A 4 -18.33 0.49 -1.02
C VAL A 4 -17.99 0.34 -2.50
N PHE A 5 -17.87 1.45 -3.23
CA PHE A 5 -17.45 1.44 -4.63
C PHE A 5 -16.04 0.84 -4.80
N TYR A 6 -15.09 1.24 -3.96
CA TYR A 6 -13.72 0.71 -4.00
C TYR A 6 -13.68 -0.80 -3.73
N PHE A 7 -14.41 -1.26 -2.71
CA PHE A 7 -14.53 -2.70 -2.44
C PHE A 7 -15.30 -3.45 -3.53
N GLY A 8 -16.23 -2.80 -4.22
CA GLY A 8 -16.88 -3.37 -5.41
C GLY A 8 -15.89 -3.68 -6.52
N ILE A 9 -14.93 -2.77 -6.78
CA ILE A 9 -13.85 -3.02 -7.76
C ILE A 9 -12.90 -4.11 -7.25
N LEU A 10 -12.53 -4.10 -5.97
CA LEU A 10 -11.69 -5.17 -5.40
C LEU A 10 -12.42 -6.53 -5.35
N ALA A 11 -13.74 -6.56 -5.32
CA ALA A 11 -14.49 -7.82 -5.31
C ALA A 11 -14.28 -8.62 -6.60
N ASP A 12 -14.05 -7.94 -7.74
CA ASP A 12 -13.82 -8.55 -9.04
C ASP A 12 -12.50 -9.33 -9.15
N LEU A 13 -11.58 -9.18 -8.18
CA LEU A 13 -10.36 -9.98 -8.06
C LEU A 13 -10.38 -10.97 -6.90
N THR A 14 -11.34 -10.89 -5.96
CA THR A 14 -11.41 -11.79 -4.80
C THR A 14 -12.21 -13.07 -5.08
N PRO A 15 -11.69 -14.27 -4.76
CA PRO A 15 -12.47 -15.50 -4.75
C PRO A 15 -13.61 -15.42 -3.73
N PRO A 16 -14.79 -16.03 -4.00
CA PRO A 16 -15.10 -16.89 -5.14
C PRO A 16 -15.65 -16.17 -6.38
N VAL A 17 -15.88 -14.85 -6.33
CA VAL A 17 -16.56 -14.11 -7.41
C VAL A 17 -15.63 -13.82 -8.59
N ALA A 18 -14.45 -13.25 -8.32
CA ALA A 18 -13.30 -13.03 -9.20
C ALA A 18 -13.58 -12.99 -10.73
N LEU A 19 -14.61 -12.24 -11.17
CA LEU A 19 -15.17 -12.33 -12.53
C LEU A 19 -14.10 -12.01 -13.58
N ALA A 20 -13.27 -11.00 -13.32
CA ALA A 20 -12.17 -10.59 -14.19
C ALA A 20 -11.10 -11.68 -14.32
N CYS A 21 -10.79 -12.40 -13.23
CA CYS A 21 -9.82 -13.49 -13.25
C CYS A 21 -10.33 -14.70 -14.03
N PHE A 22 -11.63 -15.01 -13.96
CA PHE A 22 -12.23 -16.08 -14.76
C PHE A 22 -12.31 -15.72 -16.24
N ALA A 23 -12.56 -14.46 -16.57
CA ALA A 23 -12.48 -13.97 -17.95
C ALA A 23 -11.05 -14.02 -18.51
N ALA A 24 -10.03 -13.79 -17.66
CA ALA A 24 -8.62 -13.86 -18.04
C ALA A 24 -8.07 -15.31 -18.18
N ALA A 25 -8.74 -16.30 -17.57
CA ALA A 25 -8.28 -17.69 -17.53
C ALA A 25 -8.03 -18.34 -18.92
N PRO A 26 -8.90 -18.19 -19.94
CA PRO A 26 -8.66 -18.74 -21.27
C PRO A 26 -7.48 -18.10 -21.99
N ILE A 27 -7.21 -16.82 -21.71
CA ILE A 27 -6.10 -16.06 -22.32
C ILE A 27 -4.77 -16.49 -21.70
N ALA A 28 -4.73 -16.63 -20.38
CA ALA A 28 -3.54 -17.03 -19.62
C ALA A 28 -3.27 -18.54 -19.63
N LYS A 29 -4.21 -19.36 -20.12
CA LYS A 29 -4.15 -20.84 -20.12
C LYS A 29 -3.93 -21.42 -18.71
N GLU A 30 -4.55 -20.82 -17.70
CA GLU A 30 -4.42 -21.24 -16.30
C GLU A 30 -5.77 -21.15 -15.57
N ASN A 31 -5.91 -21.85 -14.45
CA ASN A 31 -7.12 -21.81 -13.64
C ASN A 31 -7.38 -20.40 -13.08
N GLY A 32 -8.57 -19.85 -13.30
CA GLY A 32 -8.96 -18.53 -12.80
C GLY A 32 -8.84 -18.37 -11.28
N LEU A 33 -8.98 -19.44 -10.51
CA LEU A 33 -8.73 -19.42 -9.07
C LEU A 33 -7.26 -19.19 -8.72
N LYS A 34 -6.31 -19.76 -9.48
CA LYS A 34 -4.89 -19.46 -9.26
C LYS A 34 -4.57 -18.02 -9.64
N ILE A 35 -5.15 -17.53 -10.74
CA ILE A 35 -4.99 -16.13 -11.18
C ILE A 35 -5.50 -15.18 -10.10
N SER A 36 -6.67 -15.43 -9.52
CA SER A 36 -7.23 -14.58 -8.46
C SER A 36 -6.41 -14.63 -7.16
N MET A 37 -5.84 -15.79 -6.80
CA MET A 37 -4.92 -15.86 -5.66
C MET A 37 -3.66 -15.02 -5.86
N GLU A 38 -3.06 -15.01 -7.06
CA GLU A 38 -1.93 -14.12 -7.37
C GLU A 38 -2.36 -12.66 -7.44
N ALA A 39 -3.54 -12.38 -8.01
CA ALA A 39 -4.10 -11.03 -8.06
C ALA A 39 -4.31 -10.45 -6.65
N ILE A 40 -4.85 -11.24 -5.70
CA ILE A 40 -4.98 -10.80 -4.30
C ILE A 40 -3.62 -10.49 -3.68
N LYS A 41 -2.60 -11.33 -3.91
CA LYS A 41 -1.26 -11.07 -3.35
C LYS A 41 -0.74 -9.71 -3.81
N VAL A 42 -0.90 -9.38 -5.08
CA VAL A 42 -0.48 -8.08 -5.62
C VAL A 42 -1.39 -6.95 -5.11
N ALA A 43 -2.71 -7.19 -5.04
CA ALA A 43 -3.70 -6.21 -4.61
C ALA A 43 -3.76 -6.00 -3.08
N ALA A 44 -3.05 -6.81 -2.28
CA ALA A 44 -3.10 -6.79 -0.82
C ALA A 44 -2.90 -5.39 -0.23
N ALA A 45 -2.02 -4.57 -0.82
CA ALA A 45 -1.79 -3.19 -0.38
C ALA A 45 -3.02 -2.28 -0.59
N GLY A 46 -3.82 -2.55 -1.63
CA GLY A 46 -5.00 -1.78 -1.98
C GLY A 46 -6.15 -1.92 -0.97
N PHE A 47 -6.24 -3.06 -0.27
CA PHE A 47 -7.30 -3.31 0.72
C PHE A 47 -7.30 -2.32 1.90
N VAL A 48 -6.16 -1.66 2.15
CA VAL A 48 -5.99 -0.73 3.26
C VAL A 48 -6.46 0.70 2.90
N ILE A 49 -6.39 1.07 1.63
CA ILE A 49 -6.65 2.45 1.15
C ILE A 49 -8.04 2.97 1.57
N PRO A 50 -9.13 2.19 1.48
CA PRO A 50 -10.45 2.65 1.90
C PRO A 50 -10.51 3.02 3.38
N PHE A 51 -9.79 2.31 4.24
CA PHE A 51 -9.74 2.62 5.67
C PHE A 51 -9.00 3.93 5.91
N MET A 52 -7.86 4.15 5.24
CA MET A 52 -7.14 5.42 5.30
C MET A 52 -8.01 6.60 4.83
N ALA A 53 -8.78 6.40 3.76
CA ALA A 53 -9.69 7.41 3.22
C ALA A 53 -10.83 7.78 4.18
N VAL A 54 -11.30 6.84 5.01
CA VAL A 54 -12.32 7.10 6.03
C VAL A 54 -11.77 7.92 7.19
N TYR A 55 -10.55 7.63 7.66
CA TYR A 55 -9.93 8.39 8.74
C TYR A 55 -9.40 9.76 8.30
N THR A 56 -9.18 9.95 7.00
CA THR A 56 -8.53 11.14 6.47
C THR A 56 -9.21 11.59 5.18
N PRO A 57 -10.27 12.42 5.26
CA PRO A 57 -11.08 12.85 4.10
C PRO A 57 -10.29 13.61 3.03
N THR A 58 -9.21 14.27 3.41
CA THR A 58 -8.26 14.96 2.52
C THR A 58 -7.59 14.00 1.52
N LEU A 59 -7.51 12.69 1.80
CA LEU A 59 -7.08 11.70 0.81
C LEU A 59 -8.04 11.63 -0.39
N MET A 60 -9.32 11.92 -0.17
CA MET A 60 -10.38 11.98 -1.18
C MET A 60 -10.60 13.40 -1.72
N LEU A 61 -9.66 14.32 -1.49
CA LEU A 61 -9.76 15.73 -1.86
C LEU A 61 -11.00 16.42 -1.26
N GLN A 62 -11.48 15.93 -0.12
CA GLN A 62 -12.55 16.56 0.63
C GLN A 62 -11.96 17.51 1.65
N ASP A 63 -12.48 18.73 1.70
CA ASP A 63 -12.06 19.72 2.66
C ASP A 63 -12.51 19.33 4.07
N GLY A 64 -11.66 19.60 5.05
CA GLY A 64 -11.87 19.27 6.46
C GLY A 64 -10.82 18.37 7.08
N GLY A 65 -10.81 18.39 8.41
CA GLY A 65 -9.92 17.59 9.25
C GLY A 65 -8.81 18.41 9.90
N PRO A 66 -8.20 17.90 10.98
CA PRO A 66 -7.30 18.69 11.84
C PRO A 66 -6.06 19.22 11.10
N LEU A 67 -5.55 18.46 10.11
CA LEU A 67 -4.40 18.86 9.30
C LEU A 67 -4.72 19.97 8.30
N ALA A 68 -5.91 19.95 7.70
CA ALA A 68 -6.34 20.98 6.74
C ALA A 68 -6.58 22.32 7.46
N GLU A 69 -7.13 22.28 8.67
CA GLU A 69 -7.33 23.46 9.53
C GLU A 69 -6.01 24.08 10.01
N ALA A 70 -5.00 23.24 10.33
CA ALA A 70 -3.72 23.72 10.86
C ALA A 70 -2.75 24.25 9.80
N PHE A 71 -2.65 23.57 8.65
CA PHE A 71 -1.60 23.84 7.64
C PHE A 71 -2.16 24.27 6.27
N GLY A 72 -3.48 24.28 6.12
CA GLY A 72 -4.17 24.52 4.85
C GLY A 72 -4.46 23.23 4.08
N PHE A 73 -5.49 23.30 3.23
CA PHE A 73 -6.01 22.16 2.47
C PHE A 73 -4.95 21.52 1.55
N TRP A 74 -4.29 22.31 0.70
CA TRP A 74 -3.33 21.79 -0.29
C TRP A 74 -2.09 21.12 0.35
N PRO A 75 -1.44 21.72 1.37
CA PRO A 75 -0.36 21.05 2.10
C PRO A 75 -0.81 19.74 2.77
N ALA A 76 -2.00 19.71 3.37
CA ALA A 76 -2.54 18.50 3.98
C ALA A 76 -2.74 17.37 2.95
N VAL A 77 -3.33 17.70 1.79
CA VAL A 77 -3.49 16.75 0.67
C VAL A 77 -2.14 16.21 0.22
N ALA A 78 -1.15 17.07 -0.02
CA ALA A 78 0.17 16.66 -0.47
C ALA A 78 0.85 15.72 0.54
N TYR A 79 0.76 16.03 1.84
CA TYR A 79 1.29 15.20 2.91
C TYR A 79 0.66 13.80 2.92
N ILE A 80 -0.67 13.73 2.88
CA ILE A 80 -1.41 12.47 3.01
C ILE A 80 -1.28 11.60 1.77
N VAL A 81 -1.28 12.19 0.57
CA VAL A 81 -1.04 11.45 -0.68
C VAL A 81 0.37 10.87 -0.67
N THR A 82 1.38 11.65 -0.28
CA THR A 82 2.77 11.19 -0.20
C THR A 82 2.92 10.07 0.83
N LYS A 83 2.37 10.26 2.02
CA LYS A 83 2.32 9.26 3.10
C LYS A 83 1.69 7.96 2.62
N THR A 84 0.53 8.05 1.97
CA THR A 84 -0.22 6.89 1.47
C THR A 84 0.55 6.16 0.38
N ALA A 85 1.20 6.88 -0.54
CA ALA A 85 2.05 6.31 -1.57
C ALA A 85 3.24 5.54 -0.98
N ILE A 86 3.91 6.09 0.03
CA ILE A 86 5.01 5.43 0.75
C ILE A 86 4.50 4.15 1.44
N ALA A 87 3.38 4.24 2.17
CA ALA A 87 2.81 3.10 2.89
C ALA A 87 2.44 1.95 1.94
N ILE A 88 1.77 2.24 0.82
CA ILE A 88 1.41 1.24 -0.21
C ILE A 88 2.67 0.63 -0.84
N GLY A 89 3.68 1.45 -1.15
CA GLY A 89 4.94 0.99 -1.72
C GLY A 89 5.69 0.03 -0.78
N LEU A 90 5.75 0.36 0.52
CA LEU A 90 6.35 -0.50 1.55
C LEU A 90 5.56 -1.79 1.73
N TRP A 91 4.22 -1.72 1.75
CA TRP A 91 3.36 -2.90 1.84
C TRP A 91 3.55 -3.83 0.63
N GLY A 92 3.57 -3.25 -0.59
CA GLY A 92 3.86 -3.99 -1.81
C GLY A 92 5.22 -4.68 -1.77
N ALA A 93 6.28 -3.97 -1.34
CA ALA A 93 7.61 -4.53 -1.18
C ALA A 93 7.64 -5.66 -0.13
N ALA A 94 6.87 -5.53 0.96
CA ALA A 94 6.76 -6.55 1.99
C ALA A 94 6.03 -7.82 1.50
N VAL A 95 4.96 -7.68 0.72
CA VAL A 95 4.15 -8.80 0.22
C VAL A 95 4.82 -9.50 -0.98
N ILE A 96 5.34 -8.74 -1.93
CA ILE A 96 6.04 -9.29 -3.12
C ILE A 96 7.42 -9.82 -2.72
N GLY A 97 8.09 -9.16 -1.77
CA GLY A 97 9.44 -9.54 -1.36
C GLY A 97 10.53 -9.17 -2.39
N TRP A 98 10.22 -8.26 -3.30
CA TRP A 98 11.15 -7.81 -4.33
C TRP A 98 11.11 -6.29 -4.49
N LEU A 99 12.29 -5.65 -4.50
CA LEU A 99 12.44 -4.22 -4.77
C LEU A 99 13.80 -3.97 -5.46
N GLY A 100 13.84 -4.24 -6.77
CA GLY A 100 15.07 -4.22 -7.58
C GLY A 100 16.06 -5.36 -7.29
N HIS A 101 15.90 -6.05 -6.15
CA HIS A 101 16.64 -7.21 -5.69
C HIS A 101 15.76 -7.97 -4.69
N PRO A 102 16.01 -9.26 -4.42
CA PRO A 102 15.20 -10.03 -3.48
C PRO A 102 15.37 -9.52 -2.05
N LEU A 103 14.26 -9.26 -1.35
CA LEU A 103 14.26 -8.86 0.05
C LEU A 103 14.20 -10.09 0.97
N GLY A 104 15.19 -10.20 1.85
CA GLY A 104 15.14 -11.18 2.94
C GLY A 104 14.04 -10.85 3.95
N TRP A 105 13.60 -11.87 4.69
CA TRP A 105 12.57 -11.77 5.73
C TRP A 105 12.72 -10.58 6.70
N PRO A 106 13.93 -10.21 7.18
CA PRO A 106 14.07 -9.06 8.08
C PRO A 106 13.68 -7.72 7.45
N LEU A 107 14.03 -7.51 6.18
CA LEU A 107 13.66 -6.28 5.46
C LEU A 107 12.17 -6.27 5.13
N ARG A 108 11.58 -7.43 4.84
CA ARG A 108 10.13 -7.55 4.62
C ARG A 108 9.35 -7.24 5.90
N ALA A 109 9.82 -7.73 7.05
CA ALA A 109 9.24 -7.43 8.35
C ALA A 109 9.35 -5.92 8.66
N LEU A 110 10.52 -5.32 8.40
CA LEU A 110 10.71 -3.87 8.56
C LEU A 110 9.79 -3.04 7.65
N ALA A 111 9.64 -3.45 6.38
CA ALA A 111 8.73 -2.78 5.45
C ALA A 111 7.27 -2.92 5.90
N ALA A 112 6.88 -4.10 6.39
CA ALA A 112 5.53 -4.33 6.92
C ALA A 112 5.27 -3.48 8.16
N THR A 113 6.19 -3.40 9.12
CA THR A 113 6.02 -2.57 10.33
C THR A 113 5.99 -1.08 9.99
N ALA A 114 6.84 -0.62 9.07
CA ALA A 114 6.82 0.75 8.56
C ALA A 114 5.50 1.08 7.86
N ALA A 115 4.97 0.16 7.04
CA ALA A 115 3.68 0.36 6.39
C ALA A 115 2.53 0.39 7.42
N ILE A 116 2.46 -0.56 8.36
CA ILE A 116 1.41 -0.60 9.40
C ILE A 116 1.39 0.69 10.22
N THR A 117 2.56 1.19 10.62
CA THR A 117 2.67 2.42 11.43
C THR A 117 2.26 3.67 10.65
N LEU A 118 2.54 3.74 9.36
CA LEU A 118 2.04 4.82 8.48
C LEU A 118 0.53 4.70 8.19
N ILE A 119 0.00 3.47 8.15
CA ILE A 119 -1.44 3.23 7.93
C ILE A 119 -2.25 3.61 9.18
N ALA A 120 -1.71 3.34 10.37
CA ALA A 120 -2.33 3.72 11.63
C ALA A 120 -2.45 5.25 11.68
N ALA A 121 -3.68 5.75 11.66
CA ALA A 121 -3.98 7.18 11.65
C ALA A 121 -3.82 7.81 13.06
N LEU A 122 -2.64 7.68 13.68
CA LEU A 122 -2.29 8.34 14.94
C LEU A 122 -1.16 9.36 14.72
N PRO A 123 -1.22 10.57 15.32
CA PRO A 123 -0.18 11.59 15.13
C PRO A 123 1.24 11.14 15.51
N LEU A 124 1.37 10.31 16.54
CA LEU A 124 2.65 9.76 17.02
C LEU A 124 3.18 8.61 16.15
N THR A 125 2.33 7.92 15.39
CA THR A 125 2.77 6.77 14.58
C THR A 125 3.37 7.18 13.25
N ASP A 126 3.05 8.38 12.76
CA ASP A 126 3.54 8.91 11.49
C ASP A 126 5.05 9.15 11.50
N GLU A 127 5.58 9.76 12.55
CA GLU A 127 7.01 10.05 12.69
C GLU A 127 7.83 8.76 12.75
N ILE A 128 7.33 7.78 13.51
CA ILE A 128 7.93 6.44 13.62
C ILE A 128 7.89 5.75 12.26
N GLY A 129 6.74 5.77 11.58
CA GLY A 129 6.57 5.16 10.26
C GLY A 129 7.49 5.77 9.21
N LEU A 130 7.65 7.09 9.19
CA LEU A 130 8.57 7.79 8.29
C LEU A 130 10.04 7.46 8.63
N ALA A 131 10.41 7.44 9.91
CA ALA A 131 11.75 7.05 10.34
C ALA A 131 12.09 5.61 9.89
N LEU A 132 11.15 4.68 10.05
CA LEU A 132 11.30 3.30 9.60
C LEU A 132 11.36 3.19 8.08
N ALA A 133 10.58 3.99 7.34
CA ALA A 133 10.62 4.06 5.89
C ALA A 133 11.99 4.54 5.38
N VAL A 134 12.56 5.59 6.01
CA VAL A 134 13.90 6.09 5.71
C VAL A 134 14.96 5.03 6.03
N ALA A 135 14.87 4.37 7.19
CA ALA A 135 15.77 3.29 7.56
C ALA A 135 15.71 2.12 6.55
N PHE A 136 14.51 1.72 6.14
CA PHE A 136 14.31 0.71 5.11
C PHE A 136 14.94 1.11 3.78
N ALA A 137 14.69 2.34 3.31
CA ALA A 137 15.25 2.86 2.07
C ALA A 137 16.79 2.90 2.11
N ALA A 138 17.38 3.35 3.23
CA ALA A 138 18.83 3.38 3.43
C ALA A 138 19.44 1.96 3.42
N LEU A 139 18.80 0.99 4.09
CA LEU A 139 19.27 -0.40 4.10
C LEU A 139 19.18 -1.04 2.71
N VAL A 140 18.09 -0.79 1.99
CA VAL A 140 17.92 -1.24 0.59
C VAL A 140 18.98 -0.61 -0.30
N TRP A 141 19.24 0.69 -0.19
CA TRP A 141 20.28 1.37 -0.96
C TRP A 141 21.65 0.77 -0.71
N ARG A 142 22.03 0.58 0.56
CA ARG A 142 23.34 0.01 0.94
C ARG A 142 23.52 -1.41 0.39
N ARG A 143 22.46 -2.23 0.40
CA ARG A 143 22.51 -3.57 -0.19
C ARG A 143 22.62 -3.55 -1.72
N ARG A 144 21.91 -2.64 -2.39
CA ARG A 144 22.04 -2.46 -3.84
C ARG A 144 23.45 -2.02 -4.24
N ALA A 145 24.05 -1.11 -3.49
CA ALA A 145 25.43 -0.67 -3.71
C ALA A 145 26.43 -1.81 -3.53
N ALA A 146 26.24 -2.67 -2.51
CA ALA A 146 27.12 -3.82 -2.26
C ALA A 146 26.98 -4.95 -3.29
N LEU A 147 25.85 -5.03 -4.01
CA LEU A 147 25.63 -6.01 -5.09
C LEU A 147 26.16 -5.52 -6.45
N ALA A 148 26.50 -4.24 -6.57
CA ALA A 148 27.01 -3.64 -7.80
C ALA A 148 28.55 -3.62 -7.89
N THR A 149 29.24 -4.07 -6.83
CA THR A 149 30.70 -4.26 -6.72
C THR A 149 31.05 -5.73 -6.81
#